data_AF-A0A538E7U8-F1
#
_entry.id   AF-A0A538E7U8-F1
#
_cell.length_a   1.000
_cell.length_b   1.000
_cell.length_c   1.000
_cell.angle_alpha   90.00
_cell.angle_beta   90.00
_cell.angle_gamma   90.00
#
_symmetry.space_group_name_H-M   'P 1'
#
loop_
_entity.id
_entity.type
_entity.pdbx_description
1 polymer ?
#
loop_
_entity_poly.entity_id
_entity_poly.type
_entity_poly.pdbx_seq_one_letter_code
_entity_poly.pdbx_strand_id
1 'polypeptide(L)'
;IQEVTRLSAGRVVLRPGTLYGALDRLSDQALVAADHEEIVDGRLRRYYRLTDEGAGVLRDEAQRLADNAAEARRRLGARPAPHRGTRHAFGY
;
A
#
# COMPACT_ATOMS: atom_id res chain seq x y z
N ILE A 1 12.67 8.12 -2.33
CA ILE A 1 12.63 7.12 -1.23
C ILE A 1 12.03 7.71 0.05
N GLN A 2 12.57 8.80 0.60
CA GLN A 2 12.06 9.41 1.84
C GLN A 2 10.54 9.70 1.81
N GLU A 3 10.03 10.22 0.70
CA GLU A 3 8.59 10.43 0.47
C GLU A 3 7.75 9.15 0.65
N VAL A 4 8.19 8.04 0.04
CA VAL A 4 7.52 6.74 0.15
C VAL A 4 7.54 6.25 1.59
N THR A 5 8.67 6.39 2.28
CA THR A 5 8.77 6.05 3.70
C THR A 5 7.79 6.87 4.54
N ARG A 6 7.71 8.19 4.30
CA ARG A 6 6.79 9.10 4.99
C ARG A 6 5.33 8.71 4.76
N LEU A 7 4.91 8.60 3.50
CA LEU A 7 3.52 8.29 3.12
C LEU A 7 3.07 6.90 3.57
N SER A 8 3.98 5.92 3.54
CA SER A 8 3.69 4.56 4.00
C SER A 8 3.85 4.37 5.51
N ALA A 9 4.26 5.42 6.25
CA ALA A 9 4.70 5.32 7.64
C ALA A 9 5.69 4.16 7.88
N GLY A 10 6.64 3.99 6.95
CA GLY A 10 7.67 2.95 6.98
C GLY A 10 7.19 1.54 6.63
N ARG A 11 5.90 1.31 6.37
CA ARG A 11 5.38 -0.02 5.98
C ARG A 11 5.87 -0.48 4.62
N VAL A 12 6.26 0.45 3.75
CA VAL A 12 6.78 0.17 2.42
C VAL A 12 8.24 0.61 2.35
N VAL A 13 9.12 -0.34 2.04
CA VAL A 13 10.55 -0.10 1.81
C VAL A 13 10.87 -0.48 0.37
N LEU A 14 11.13 0.52 -0.46
CA LEU A 14 11.53 0.32 -1.86
C LEU A 14 13.00 0.67 -2.03
N ARG A 15 13.73 -0.19 -2.75
CA ARG A 15 15.06 0.16 -3.25
C ARG A 15 14.91 1.23 -4.34
N PRO A 16 15.89 2.14 -4.53
CA PRO A 16 15.82 3.17 -5.56
C PRO A 16 15.46 2.63 -6.95
N GLY A 17 16.11 1.55 -7.40
CA GLY A 17 15.81 0.93 -8.69
C GLY A 17 14.38 0.38 -8.81
N THR A 18 13.81 -0.13 -7.72
CA THR A 18 12.41 -0.61 -7.71
C THR A 18 11.42 0.54 -7.79
N LEU A 19 11.71 1.66 -7.12
CA LEU A 19 10.85 2.85 -7.19
C LEU A 19 10.85 3.42 -8.60
N TYR A 20 12.04 3.68 -9.17
CA TYR A 20 12.13 4.27 -10.50
C TYR A 20 11.55 3.33 -11.56
N GLY A 21 11.87 2.03 -11.51
CA GLY A 21 11.27 1.07 -12.44
C GLY A 21 9.75 0.91 -12.27
N ALA A 22 9.16 1.30 -11.14
CA ALA A 22 7.70 1.37 -10.99
C ALA A 22 7.12 2.65 -11.61
N LEU A 23 7.77 3.81 -11.39
CA LEU A 23 7.37 5.08 -11.98
C LEU A 23 7.49 5.06 -13.52
N ASP A 24 8.54 4.44 -14.05
CA ASP A 24 8.73 4.27 -15.50
C ASP A 24 7.57 3.45 -16.08
N ARG A 25 7.26 2.29 -15.49
CA ARG A 25 6.12 1.46 -15.95
C ARG A 25 4.78 2.17 -15.85
N LEU A 26 4.53 2.94 -14.80
CA LEU A 26 3.29 3.72 -14.66
C LEU A 26 3.21 4.85 -15.70
N SER A 27 4.36 5.43 -16.07
CA SER A 27 4.46 6.45 -17.11
C SER A 27 4.25 5.84 -18.50
N ASP A 28 4.85 4.68 -18.77
CA ASP A 28 4.67 3.91 -20.02
C ASP A 28 3.20 3.50 -20.23
N GLN A 29 2.46 3.29 -19.15
CA GLN A 29 1.03 2.99 -19.14
C GLN A 29 0.15 4.24 -19.15
N ALA A 30 0.71 5.45 -19.23
CA ALA A 30 0.00 6.72 -19.15
C ALA A 30 -0.84 6.93 -17.87
N LEU A 31 -0.54 6.21 -16.79
CA LEU A 31 -1.23 6.35 -15.50
C LEU A 31 -0.66 7.49 -14.66
N VAL A 32 0.61 7.83 -14.88
CA VAL A 32 1.25 9.03 -14.34
C VAL A 32 1.94 9.79 -15.46
N ALA A 33 2.12 11.09 -15.26
CA ALA A 33 2.88 11.95 -16.15
C ALA A 33 3.95 12.71 -15.36
N ALA A 34 5.10 12.96 -15.98
CA ALA A 34 6.05 13.91 -15.44
C ALA A 34 5.39 15.29 -15.33
N ASP A 35 5.55 15.94 -14.19
CA ASP A 35 4.97 17.24 -13.90
C ASP A 35 6.03 18.33 -14.01
N HIS A 36 7.09 18.21 -13.22
CA HIS A 36 8.23 19.12 -13.26
C HIS A 36 9.49 18.50 -12.63
N GLU A 37 10.62 19.17 -12.81
CA GLU A 37 11.88 18.83 -12.16
C GLU A 37 12.34 19.98 -11.25
N GLU A 38 12.93 19.64 -10.12
CA GLU A 38 13.40 20.61 -9.13
C GLU A 38 14.73 20.15 -8.51
N ILE A 39 15.62 21.09 -8.18
CA ILE A 39 16.83 20.79 -7.41
C ILE A 39 16.53 20.99 -5.93
N VAL A 40 16.59 19.91 -5.15
CA VAL A 40 16.41 19.94 -3.70
C VAL A 40 17.64 19.33 -3.04
N ASP A 41 18.27 20.08 -2.14
CA ASP A 41 19.53 19.70 -1.48
C ASP A 41 20.66 19.34 -2.48
N GLY A 42 20.75 20.11 -3.57
CA GLY A 42 21.74 19.88 -4.64
C GLY A 42 21.49 18.64 -5.49
N ARG A 43 20.31 18.01 -5.39
CA ARG A 43 19.94 16.82 -6.17
C ARG A 43 18.71 17.09 -7.02
N LEU A 44 18.77 16.71 -8.29
CA LEU A 44 17.62 16.75 -9.19
C LEU A 44 16.55 15.75 -8.73
N ARG A 45 15.33 16.23 -8.55
CA ARG A 45 14.13 15.45 -8.23
C ARG A 45 13.11 15.65 -9.35
N ARG A 46 12.55 14.55 -9.83
CA ARG A 46 11.44 14.57 -10.78
C ARG A 46 10.15 14.31 -10.03
N TYR A 47 9.14 15.14 -10.28
CA TYR A 47 7.80 14.97 -9.75
C TYR A 47 6.87 14.43 -10.82
N TYR A 48 5.96 13.57 -10.39
CA TYR A 48 4.97 12.93 -11.23
C TYR A 48 3.58 13.24 -10.67
N ARG A 49 2.62 13.44 -11.57
CA ARG A 49 1.20 13.59 -11.23
C ARG A 49 0.40 12.44 -11.82
N LEU A 50 -0.72 12.10 -11.17
CA LEU A 50 -1.69 11.19 -11.76
C LEU A 50 -2.30 11.81 -13.02
N THR A 51 -2.53 10.98 -14.02
CA THR A 51 -3.45 11.32 -15.12
C THR A 51 -4.89 11.03 -14.68
N ASP A 52 -5.88 11.47 -15.47
CA ASP A 52 -7.28 11.17 -15.18
C ASP A 52 -7.56 9.66 -15.23
N GLU A 53 -6.93 8.96 -16.18
CA GLU A 53 -6.96 7.50 -16.29
C GLU A 53 -6.31 6.84 -15.07
N GLY A 54 -5.10 7.27 -14.70
CA GLY A 54 -4.41 6.78 -13.52
C GLY A 54 -5.18 7.02 -12.22
N ALA A 55 -5.87 8.16 -12.11
CA ALA A 55 -6.75 8.44 -10.97
C ALA A 55 -7.96 7.49 -10.94
N GLY A 56 -8.49 7.08 -12.09
CA GLY A 56 -9.49 6.02 -12.20
C GLY A 56 -8.96 4.67 -11.71
N VAL A 57 -7.84 4.22 -12.26
CA VAL A 57 -7.19 2.95 -11.87
C VAL A 57 -6.85 2.92 -10.39
N LEU A 58 -6.32 4.01 -9.83
CA LEU A 58 -6.00 4.10 -8.40
C LEU A 58 -7.26 4.04 -7.52
N ARG A 59 -8.38 4.63 -7.96
CA ARG A 59 -9.67 4.53 -7.25
C ARG A 59 -10.16 3.08 -7.20
N ASP A 60 -10.11 2.37 -8.31
CA ASP A 60 -10.54 0.97 -8.39
C ASP A 60 -9.65 0.06 -7.53
N GLU A 61 -8.34 0.28 -7.54
CA GLU A 61 -7.39 -0.41 -6.68
C GLU A 61 -7.68 -0.17 -5.19
N ALA A 62 -7.90 1.09 -4.81
CA ALA A 62 -8.20 1.45 -3.43
C ALA A 62 -9.50 0.80 -2.94
N GLN A 63 -10.53 0.77 -3.79
CA GLN A 63 -11.79 0.09 -3.48
C GLN A 63 -11.58 -1.41 -3.29
N ARG A 64 -10.83 -2.06 -4.20
CA ARG A 64 -10.53 -3.50 -4.08
C ARG A 64 -9.80 -3.83 -2.77
N LEU A 65 -8.83 -3.02 -2.37
CA LEU A 65 -8.11 -3.20 -1.09
C LEU A 65 -9.05 -3.02 0.12
N ALA A 66 -9.96 -2.06 0.06
CA ALA A 66 -10.96 -1.83 1.11
C ALA A 66 -11.91 -3.02 1.24
N ASP A 67 -12.41 -3.55 0.13
CA ASP A 67 -13.31 -4.71 0.10
C ASP A 67 -12.63 -5.96 0.68
N ASN A 68 -11.38 -6.21 0.29
CA ASN A 68 -10.58 -7.31 0.83
C ASN A 68 -10.38 -7.17 2.35
N ALA A 69 -10.10 -5.97 2.83
CA ALA A 69 -9.94 -5.71 4.25
C ALA A 69 -11.25 -5.89 5.02
N ALA A 70 -12.37 -5.44 4.46
CA ALA A 70 -13.70 -5.62 5.05
C ALA A 70 -14.05 -7.11 5.19
N GLU A 71 -13.80 -7.90 4.14
CA GLU A 71 -14.05 -9.34 4.15
C GLU A 71 -13.15 -10.06 5.17
N ALA A 72 -11.86 -9.72 5.24
CA ALA A 72 -10.95 -10.28 6.23
C ALA A 72 -11.42 -10.00 7.68
N ARG A 73 -11.88 -8.77 7.95
CA ARG A 73 -12.44 -8.38 9.26
C ARG A 73 -13.71 -9.15 9.60
N ARG A 74 -14.62 -9.32 8.63
CA ARG A 74 -15.86 -10.11 8.80
C ARG A 74 -15.54 -11.54 9.23
N ARG A 75 -14.59 -12.19 8.55
CA ARG A 75 -14.17 -13.56 8.89
C ARG A 75 -13.51 -13.67 10.26
N LEU A 76 -12.69 -12.68 10.64
CA LEU A 76 -12.08 -12.65 11.96
C LEU A 76 -13.13 -12.53 13.08
N GLY A 77 -14.17 -11.73 12.88
CA GLY A 77 -15.27 -11.58 13.85
C GLY A 77 -16.14 -12.84 13.99
N ALA A 78 -16.28 -13.63 12.92
CA ALA A 78 -17.02 -14.90 12.93
C ALA A 78 -16.21 -16.08 13.50
N ARG A 79 -14.94 -15.88 13.89
CA ARG A 79 -14.10 -16.95 14.39
C ARG A 79 -14.59 -17.38 15.78
N PRO A 80 -15.05 -18.64 15.99
CA PRO A 80 -15.44 -19.11 17.31
C PRO A 80 -14.26 -18.98 18.27
N ALA A 81 -14.53 -18.49 19.49
CA ALA A 81 -13.51 -18.37 20.52
C ALA A 81 -12.86 -19.74 20.76
N PRO A 82 -11.53 -19.81 20.95
CA PRO A 82 -10.90 -21.08 21.28
C PRO A 82 -11.60 -21.65 22.51
N HIS A 83 -12.11 -22.87 22.39
CA HIS A 83 -12.75 -23.58 23.48
C HIS A 83 -11.72 -23.64 24.62
N ARG A 84 -11.94 -22.82 25.65
CA ARG A 84 -11.12 -22.84 26.86
C ARG A 84 -11.47 -24.15 27.54
N GLY A 85 -10.73 -25.20 27.19
CA GLY A 85 -10.88 -26.52 27.77
C GLY A 85 -10.94 -26.39 29.28
N THR A 86 -12.07 -26.78 29.85
CA THR A 86 -12.28 -26.95 31.27
C THR A 86 -11.16 -27.85 31.77
N ARG A 87 -10.22 -27.29 32.55
CA ARG A 87 -9.34 -28.08 33.40
C ARG A 87 -10.24 -28.83 34.37
N HIS A 88 -10.62 -30.06 34.04
CA HIS A 88 -11.13 -31.00 35.01
C HIS A 88 -9.97 -31.37 35.92
N ALA A 89 -9.90 -30.66 37.05
CA ALA A 89 -9.21 -31.14 38.22
C ALA A 89 -9.95 -32.41 38.70
N PHE A 90 -9.33 -33.56 38.51
CA PHE A 90 -9.64 -34.75 39.29
C PHE A 90 -8.47 -34.95 40.25
N GLY A 91 -8.70 -34.58 41.52
CA GLY A 91 -7.98 -35.18 42.62
C GLY A 91 -8.61 -36.52 42.96
N TYR A 92 -7.77 -37.50 43.29
CA TYR A 92 -7.90 -38.44 44.39
C TYR A 92 -6.50 -38.92 44.76
#